data_AF-A0AAD9N922-F1
#
_entry.id   AF-A0AAD9N922-F1
#
_cell.length_a   1.000
_cell.length_b   1.000
_cell.length_c   1.000
_cell.angle_alpha   90.00
_cell.angle_beta   90.00
_cell.angle_gamma   90.00
#
_symmetry.space_group_name_H-M   'P 1'
#
loop_
_entity.id
_entity.type
_entity.pdbx_description
1 polymer ?
#
loop_
_entity_poly.entity_id
_entity_poly.type
_entity_poly.pdbx_seq_one_letter_code
_entity_poly.pdbx_strand_id
1 'polypeptide(L)'
;MEVEKCISPIGGRLAIENEAAGEGSYTDQTLERLKFDTGLETVQAASIGVYHYKVVEGGQSFSTCTIVSRGGPKNHTIYVTDQGFEPKVVTIHPGDRIWWVWQEGTKQHNIIQVSHQGNHIPGGFSSGTPMDCPSAFMHQYQKPGVYYYIR
;
A
#
# COMPACT_ATOMS: atom_id res chain seq x y z
N MET A 1 -0.44 19.39 -26.99
CA MET A 1 -0.30 19.97 -25.64
C MET A 1 0.85 19.24 -24.96
N GLU A 2 1.90 19.92 -24.49
CA GLU A 2 3.04 19.22 -23.86
C GLU A 2 2.73 18.95 -22.38
N VAL A 3 2.69 17.67 -22.01
CA VAL A 3 2.56 17.25 -20.60
C VAL A 3 3.97 17.06 -20.04
N GLU A 4 4.50 18.10 -19.41
CA GLU A 4 5.79 18.02 -18.74
C GLU A 4 5.63 17.34 -17.37
N LYS A 5 6.22 16.15 -17.22
CA LYS A 5 6.21 15.37 -15.97
C LYS A 5 7.38 15.80 -15.09
N CYS A 6 7.14 16.71 -14.16
CA CYS A 6 8.16 17.06 -13.16
C CYS A 6 8.21 15.99 -12.06
N ILE A 7 9.27 15.19 -12.01
CA ILE A 7 9.52 14.20 -10.95
C ILE A 7 10.27 14.91 -9.81
N SER A 8 9.72 14.89 -8.58
CA SER A 8 10.49 15.29 -7.40
C SER A 8 11.35 14.11 -6.92
N PRO A 9 12.67 14.28 -6.71
CA PRO A 9 13.53 13.19 -6.29
C PRO A 9 13.42 13.00 -4.78
N ILE A 10 12.76 11.91 -4.35
CA ILE A 10 12.97 11.37 -3.00
C ILE A 10 13.26 9.88 -3.13
N GLY A 11 14.55 9.55 -3.12
CA GLY A 11 15.06 8.18 -3.01
C GLY A 11 15.32 7.51 -4.35
N GLY A 12 16.60 7.46 -4.72
CA GLY A 12 17.05 6.77 -5.94
C GLY A 12 16.68 5.29 -5.92
N ARG A 13 15.77 4.91 -6.82
CA ARG A 13 15.72 3.57 -7.39
C ARG A 13 15.62 3.76 -8.89
N LEU A 14 16.65 3.30 -9.61
CA LEU A 14 16.72 3.37 -11.06
C LEU A 14 15.41 2.83 -11.62
N ALA A 15 14.74 3.66 -12.42
CA ALA A 15 13.60 3.22 -13.21
C ALA A 15 14.08 2.04 -14.05
N ILE A 16 13.42 0.89 -13.90
CA ILE A 16 13.56 -0.20 -14.85
C ILE A 16 13.04 0.38 -16.16
N GLU A 17 13.95 0.65 -17.08
CA GLU A 17 13.66 0.91 -18.49
C GLU A 17 12.99 -0.35 -19.02
N ASN A 18 11.66 -0.38 -18.99
CA ASN A 18 10.93 -1.31 -19.82
C ASN A 18 11.06 -0.78 -21.25
N GLU A 19 12.01 -1.38 -21.98
CA GLU A 19 12.01 -1.44 -23.42
C GLU A 19 10.67 -2.04 -23.88
N ALA A 20 9.67 -1.19 -24.08
CA ALA A 20 8.70 -1.43 -25.13
C ALA A 20 9.39 -1.05 -26.43
N ALA A 21 10.16 -1.99 -26.99
CA ALA A 21 10.58 -1.97 -28.37
C ALA A 21 9.31 -1.96 -29.25
N GLY A 22 8.87 -0.76 -29.60
CA GLY A 22 7.80 -0.47 -30.52
C GLY A 22 8.17 0.81 -31.26
N GLU A 23 8.90 0.66 -32.36
CA GLU A 23 9.06 1.71 -33.35
C GLU A 23 7.67 2.24 -33.75
N GLY A 24 7.42 3.53 -33.50
CA GLY A 24 6.18 4.18 -33.92
C GLY A 24 5.68 5.20 -32.91
N SER A 25 6.31 6.37 -32.85
CA SER A 25 5.66 7.57 -32.33
C SER A 25 4.58 8.00 -33.33
N TYR A 26 3.43 7.35 -33.29
CA TYR A 26 2.22 7.86 -33.93
C TYR A 26 1.50 8.72 -32.89
N THR A 27 1.77 10.02 -32.90
CA THR A 27 0.85 10.99 -32.28
C THR A 27 -0.42 10.99 -33.13
N ASP A 28 -1.42 10.22 -32.71
CA ASP A 28 -2.74 10.27 -33.33
C ASP A 28 -3.32 11.68 -33.12
N GLN A 29 -3.24 12.51 -34.15
CA GLN A 29 -3.75 13.89 -34.14
C GLN A 29 -5.26 13.93 -33.83
N THR A 30 -5.97 12.83 -34.12
CA THR A 30 -7.39 12.65 -33.78
C THR A 30 -7.56 12.52 -32.27
N LEU A 31 -6.68 11.77 -31.61
CA LEU A 31 -6.68 11.62 -30.16
C LEU A 31 -6.33 12.94 -29.46
N GLU A 32 -5.32 13.66 -29.94
CA GLU A 32 -4.95 14.98 -29.40
C GLU A 32 -6.07 16.01 -29.58
N ARG A 33 -6.79 15.99 -30.71
CA ARG A 33 -8.01 16.80 -30.89
C ARG A 33 -9.14 16.36 -29.97
N LEU A 34 -9.40 15.06 -29.84
CA LEU A 34 -10.47 14.55 -29.00
C LEU A 34 -10.23 14.90 -27.52
N LYS A 35 -8.99 14.81 -27.04
CA LYS A 35 -8.58 15.27 -25.70
C LYS A 35 -8.87 16.76 -25.49
N PHE A 36 -8.57 17.59 -26.49
CA PHE A 36 -8.88 19.01 -26.48
C PHE A 36 -10.39 19.28 -26.46
N ASP A 37 -11.14 18.64 -27.36
CA ASP A 37 -12.58 18.83 -27.51
C ASP A 37 -13.38 18.33 -26.29
N THR A 38 -12.89 17.29 -25.60
CA THR A 38 -13.55 16.70 -24.42
C THR A 38 -13.00 17.23 -23.09
N GLY A 39 -11.82 17.87 -23.10
CA GLY A 39 -11.10 18.26 -21.88
C GLY A 39 -10.64 17.08 -21.02
N LEU A 40 -10.51 15.88 -21.60
CA LEU A 40 -10.23 14.65 -20.86
C LEU A 40 -8.85 14.07 -21.25
N GLU A 41 -7.94 14.03 -20.28
CA GLU A 41 -6.67 13.29 -20.37
C GLU A 41 -6.65 12.19 -19.30
N THR A 42 -6.31 10.96 -19.69
CA THR A 42 -6.15 9.84 -18.75
C THR A 42 -4.68 9.52 -18.57
N VAL A 43 -4.23 9.44 -17.31
CA VAL A 43 -2.86 9.03 -16.97
C VAL A 43 -2.89 7.85 -16.00
N GLN A 44 -2.10 6.82 -16.29
CA GLN A 44 -1.86 5.72 -15.37
C GLN A 44 -0.61 6.01 -14.54
N ALA A 45 -0.79 6.17 -13.23
CA ALA A 45 0.33 6.28 -12.31
C ALA A 45 0.90 4.88 -12.02
N ALA A 46 2.10 4.58 -12.52
CA ALA A 46 2.74 3.28 -12.35
C ALA A 46 3.35 3.06 -10.95
N SER A 47 3.45 4.11 -10.13
CA SER A 47 4.04 4.02 -8.80
C SER A 47 3.28 4.85 -7.75
N ILE A 48 3.62 4.58 -6.50
CA ILE A 48 3.20 5.41 -5.36
C ILE A 48 3.93 6.75 -5.49
N GLY A 49 3.22 7.85 -5.33
CA GLY A 49 3.82 9.17 -5.47
C GLY A 49 2.79 10.30 -5.52
N VAL A 50 3.31 11.52 -5.46
CA VAL A 50 2.54 12.73 -5.73
C VAL A 50 2.93 13.22 -7.12
N TYR A 51 1.94 13.38 -7.98
CA TYR A 51 2.12 13.81 -9.37
C TYR A 51 1.41 15.14 -9.56
N HIS A 52 2.15 16.14 -10.03
CA HIS A 52 1.61 17.44 -10.38
C HIS A 52 1.50 17.53 -11.90
N TYR A 53 0.31 17.85 -12.38
CA TYR A 53 0.01 18.05 -13.78
C TYR A 53 -0.39 19.51 -13.97
N LYS A 54 0.10 20.12 -15.04
CA LYS A 54 -0.21 21.50 -15.39
C LYS A 54 -0.77 21.54 -16.80
N VAL A 55 -1.86 22.27 -16.97
CA VAL A 55 -2.46 22.52 -18.27
C VAL A 55 -1.85 23.80 -18.82
N VAL A 56 -1.20 23.69 -19.98
CA VAL A 56 -0.54 24.80 -20.66
C VAL A 56 -1.10 24.93 -22.08
N GLU A 57 -1.46 26.16 -22.46
CA GLU A 57 -1.86 26.52 -23.83
C GLU A 57 -1.10 27.79 -24.25
N GLY A 58 -0.51 27.80 -25.44
CA GLY A 58 0.24 28.97 -25.94
C GLY A 58 1.38 29.47 -25.01
N GLY A 59 1.98 28.58 -24.20
CA GLY A 59 3.01 28.94 -23.23
C GLY A 59 2.48 29.52 -21.91
N GLN A 60 1.18 29.66 -21.74
CA GLN A 60 0.52 30.14 -20.51
C GLN A 60 -0.08 28.98 -19.72
N SER A 61 0.04 29.05 -18.39
CA SER A 61 -0.52 28.07 -17.47
C SER A 61 -1.98 28.39 -17.14
N PHE A 62 -2.89 27.44 -17.36
CA PHE A 62 -4.33 27.67 -17.11
C PHE A 62 -4.84 26.94 -15.88
N SER A 63 -4.33 25.74 -15.60
CA SER A 63 -4.79 24.93 -14.47
C SER A 63 -3.69 24.01 -13.96
N THR A 64 -3.84 23.55 -12.72
CA THR A 64 -2.96 22.55 -12.10
C THR A 64 -3.81 21.50 -11.39
N CYS A 65 -3.46 20.23 -11.57
CA CYS A 65 -4.05 19.10 -10.88
C CYS A 65 -2.95 18.37 -10.11
N THR A 66 -3.28 17.88 -8.92
CA THR A 66 -2.39 17.01 -8.15
C THR A 66 -3.06 15.66 -7.95
N ILE A 67 -2.38 14.59 -8.35
CA ILE A 67 -2.82 13.22 -8.12
C ILE A 67 -1.92 12.62 -7.05
N VAL A 68 -2.54 12.13 -5.96
CA VAL A 68 -1.84 11.42 -4.89
C VAL A 68 -2.10 9.92 -5.07
N SER A 69 -1.14 9.22 -5.67
CA SER A 69 -1.16 7.77 -5.77
C SER A 69 -0.58 7.18 -4.49
N ARG A 70 -1.40 6.44 -3.74
CA ARG A 70 -0.96 5.68 -2.56
C ARG A 70 -0.91 4.20 -2.91
N GLY A 71 0.02 3.48 -2.30
CA GLY A 71 0.02 2.03 -2.39
C GLY A 71 -1.27 1.47 -1.81
N GLY A 72 -1.78 0.39 -2.41
CA GLY A 72 -2.87 -0.37 -1.80
C GLY A 72 -2.45 -1.00 -0.46
N PRO A 73 -3.41 -1.45 0.35
CA PRO A 73 -3.16 -2.24 1.55
C PRO A 73 -2.13 -3.34 1.35
N LYS A 74 -1.10 -3.36 2.19
CA LYS A 74 -0.09 -4.43 2.19
C LYS A 74 -0.50 -5.55 3.14
N ASN A 75 -0.07 -6.78 2.84
CA ASN A 75 -0.17 -7.91 3.75
C ASN A 75 1.16 -8.04 4.52
N HIS A 76 1.06 -8.24 5.83
CA HIS A 76 2.20 -8.55 6.70
C HIS A 76 1.90 -9.86 7.42
N THR A 77 2.83 -10.80 7.37
CA THR A 77 2.67 -12.12 7.99
C THR A 77 3.46 -12.18 9.28
N ILE A 78 2.83 -12.70 10.33
CA ILE A 78 3.47 -13.01 11.61
C ILE A 78 3.20 -14.47 11.92
N TYR A 79 4.28 -15.23 12.03
CA TYR A 79 4.25 -16.64 12.39
C TYR A 79 4.07 -16.80 13.89
N VAL A 80 3.09 -17.62 14.26
CA VAL A 80 2.77 -17.97 15.65
C VAL A 80 3.34 -19.34 15.91
N THR A 81 4.31 -19.42 16.82
CA THR A 81 5.04 -20.65 17.15
C THR A 81 4.98 -20.94 18.64
N ASP A 82 5.35 -22.15 19.05
CA ASP A 82 5.46 -22.53 20.47
C ASP A 82 6.48 -21.68 21.24
N GLN A 83 7.39 -20.98 20.55
CA GLN A 83 8.43 -20.13 21.14
C GLN A 83 8.04 -18.64 21.18
N GLY A 84 7.10 -18.19 20.34
CA GLY A 84 6.78 -16.77 20.25
C GLY A 84 6.19 -16.38 18.90
N PHE A 85 6.22 -15.07 18.64
CA PHE A 85 5.91 -14.47 17.35
C PHE A 85 7.19 -14.25 16.54
N GLU A 86 7.11 -14.50 15.24
CA GLU A 86 8.16 -14.17 14.29
C GLU A 86 7.56 -13.47 13.05
N PRO A 87 7.87 -12.19 12.79
CA PRO A 87 8.70 -11.29 13.61
C PRO A 87 8.00 -10.84 14.90
N LYS A 88 8.80 -10.44 15.89
CA LYS A 88 8.30 -9.92 17.19
C LYS A 88 7.66 -8.54 17.12
N VAL A 89 8.10 -7.70 16.17
CA VAL A 89 7.63 -6.33 15.99
C VAL A 89 7.43 -6.07 14.51
N VAL A 90 6.28 -5.52 14.15
CA VAL A 90 5.95 -5.11 12.77
C VAL A 90 5.48 -3.66 12.80
N THR A 91 5.98 -2.86 11.85
CA THR A 91 5.47 -1.52 11.58
C THR A 91 4.59 -1.57 10.33
N ILE A 92 3.35 -1.11 10.45
CA ILE A 92 2.37 -1.12 9.37
C ILE A 92 1.74 0.25 9.16
N HIS A 93 1.11 0.45 8.01
CA HIS A 93 0.30 1.63 7.75
C HIS A 93 -1.19 1.35 7.99
N PRO A 94 -1.98 2.36 8.40
CA PRO A 94 -3.43 2.24 8.44
C PRO A 94 -3.98 1.72 7.10
N GLY A 95 -4.80 0.68 7.17
CA GLY A 95 -5.33 -0.03 6.01
C GLY A 95 -4.57 -1.33 5.67
N ASP A 96 -3.38 -1.55 6.20
CA ASP A 96 -2.66 -2.82 6.01
C ASP A 96 -3.31 -3.99 6.75
N ARG A 97 -3.06 -5.21 6.27
CA ARG A 97 -3.57 -6.47 6.81
C ARG A 97 -2.46 -7.24 7.51
N ILE A 98 -2.72 -7.64 8.75
CA ILE A 98 -1.87 -8.58 9.49
C ILE A 98 -2.46 -9.98 9.36
N TRP A 99 -1.62 -10.93 8.99
CA TRP A 99 -1.90 -12.35 8.97
C TRP A 99 -1.14 -13.03 10.10
N TRP A 100 -1.85 -13.53 11.09
CA TRP A 100 -1.31 -14.45 12.09
C TRP A 100 -1.37 -15.85 11.51
N VAL A 101 -0.24 -16.54 11.40
CA VAL A 101 -0.15 -17.85 10.77
C VAL A 101 0.45 -18.85 11.74
N TRP A 102 -0.33 -19.87 12.09
CA TRP A 102 0.11 -21.04 12.84
C TRP A 102 0.57 -22.07 11.82
N GLN A 103 1.86 -22.09 11.50
CA GLN A 103 2.38 -23.00 10.46
C GLN A 103 2.76 -24.35 11.07
N GLU A 104 3.47 -24.33 12.19
CA GLU A 104 4.03 -25.50 12.86
C GLU A 104 3.99 -25.29 14.38
N GLY A 105 3.77 -26.36 15.14
CA GLY A 105 3.68 -26.31 16.60
C GLY A 105 2.89 -27.48 17.16
N THR A 106 3.02 -27.70 18.46
CA THR A 106 2.31 -28.76 19.20
C THR A 106 1.25 -28.20 20.13
N LYS A 107 1.29 -26.89 20.39
CA LYS A 107 0.35 -26.21 21.29
C LYS A 107 -0.64 -25.37 20.48
N GLN A 108 -1.86 -25.31 21.00
CA GLN A 108 -2.86 -24.37 20.52
C GLN A 108 -2.55 -22.98 21.06
N HIS A 109 -2.66 -21.96 20.21
CA HIS A 109 -2.45 -20.57 20.61
C HIS A 109 -3.60 -19.68 20.14
N ASN A 110 -3.83 -18.58 20.84
CA ASN A 110 -4.82 -17.56 20.47
C ASN A 110 -4.20 -16.17 20.60
N ILE A 111 -4.44 -15.28 19.65
CA ILE A 111 -3.90 -13.92 19.71
C ILE A 111 -4.79 -13.06 20.58
N ILE A 112 -4.25 -12.53 21.68
CA ILE A 112 -4.97 -11.67 22.62
C ILE A 112 -4.24 -10.34 22.75
N GLN A 113 -4.99 -9.24 22.62
CA GLN A 113 -4.46 -7.90 22.82
C GLN A 113 -4.30 -7.58 24.31
N VAL A 114 -3.14 -7.02 24.64
CA VAL A 114 -2.76 -6.64 26.00
C VAL A 114 -2.23 -5.21 26.04
N SER A 115 -2.05 -4.67 27.25
CA SER A 115 -1.32 -3.44 27.50
C SER A 115 0.19 -3.66 27.36
N HIS A 116 0.99 -2.59 27.39
CA HIS A 116 2.46 -2.70 27.38
C HIS A 116 3.03 -3.49 28.57
N GLN A 117 2.23 -3.70 29.63
CA GLN A 117 2.58 -4.46 30.84
C GLN A 117 2.18 -5.94 30.73
N GLY A 118 1.51 -6.35 29.65
CA GLY A 118 1.00 -7.71 29.47
C GLY A 118 -0.38 -7.96 30.09
N ASN A 119 -1.05 -6.93 30.60
CA ASN A 119 -2.39 -7.07 31.16
C ASN A 119 -3.45 -7.09 30.05
N HIS A 120 -4.43 -7.99 30.16
CA HIS A 120 -5.54 -8.08 29.21
C HIS A 120 -6.30 -6.74 29.13
N ILE A 121 -6.65 -6.33 27.91
CA ILE A 121 -7.48 -5.14 27.70
C ILE A 121 -8.96 -5.59 27.62
N PRO A 122 -9.84 -5.12 28.52
CA PRO A 122 -11.27 -5.40 28.44
C PRO A 122 -11.86 -4.90 27.12
N GLY A 123 -12.54 -5.78 26.38
CA GLY A 123 -13.04 -5.46 25.04
C GLY A 123 -11.94 -5.29 23.97
N GLY A 124 -10.71 -5.66 24.29
CA GLY A 124 -9.59 -5.70 23.35
C GLY A 124 -9.74 -6.80 22.31
N PHE A 125 -8.87 -6.78 21.31
CA PHE A 125 -8.86 -7.78 20.25
C PHE A 125 -8.53 -9.19 20.79
N SER A 126 -9.24 -10.20 20.26
CA SER A 126 -8.95 -11.62 20.44
C SER A 126 -9.25 -12.36 19.13
N SER A 127 -8.39 -13.29 18.71
CA SER A 127 -8.69 -14.14 17.53
C SER A 127 -9.71 -15.24 17.81
N GLY A 128 -10.18 -15.39 19.06
CA GLY A 128 -11.24 -16.31 19.44
C GLY A 128 -10.75 -17.50 20.25
N THR A 129 -11.15 -18.71 19.86
CA THR A 129 -10.68 -19.96 20.49
C THR A 129 -9.24 -20.26 20.07
N PRO A 130 -8.41 -20.89 20.93
CA PRO A 130 -7.09 -21.37 20.54
C PRO A 130 -7.15 -22.24 19.28
N MET A 131 -6.21 -21.99 18.37
CA MET A 131 -6.15 -22.63 17.06
C MET A 131 -5.07 -23.69 17.02
N ASP A 132 -5.37 -24.83 16.38
CA ASP A 132 -4.38 -25.85 16.02
C ASP A 132 -3.55 -25.43 14.79
N CYS A 133 -2.38 -26.05 14.62
CA CYS A 133 -1.62 -25.95 13.38
C CYS A 133 -2.12 -26.97 12.34
N PRO A 134 -2.19 -26.65 11.04
CA PRO A 134 -1.97 -25.33 10.44
C PRO A 134 -3.24 -24.46 10.46
N SER A 135 -3.09 -23.17 10.71
CA SER A 135 -4.21 -22.21 10.71
C SER A 135 -3.76 -20.78 10.38
N ALA A 136 -4.71 -19.90 10.09
CA ALA A 136 -4.44 -18.48 9.86
C ALA A 136 -5.61 -17.58 10.30
N PHE A 137 -5.29 -16.37 10.75
CA PHE A 137 -6.26 -15.36 11.15
C PHE A 137 -5.82 -13.99 10.65
N MET A 138 -6.73 -13.24 10.04
CA MET A 138 -6.44 -11.94 9.46
C MET A 138 -7.12 -10.83 10.26
N HIS A 139 -6.37 -9.76 10.52
CA HIS A 139 -6.90 -8.54 11.10
C HIS A 139 -6.37 -7.30 10.39
N GLN A 140 -7.22 -6.28 10.22
CA GLN A 140 -6.87 -5.04 9.55
C GLN A 140 -6.97 -3.86 10.52
N TYR A 141 -5.90 -3.07 10.61
CA TYR A 141 -5.85 -1.90 11.47
C TYR A 141 -6.18 -0.64 10.69
N GLN A 142 -7.15 0.14 11.17
CA GLN A 142 -7.53 1.42 10.54
C GLN A 142 -7.01 2.63 11.30
N LYS A 143 -6.69 2.49 12.59
CA LYS A 143 -6.23 3.58 13.45
C LYS A 143 -4.73 3.45 13.70
N PRO A 144 -3.97 4.55 13.65
CA PRO A 144 -2.58 4.54 14.07
C PRO A 144 -2.49 4.27 15.58
N GLY A 145 -1.47 3.53 16.00
CA GLY A 145 -1.26 3.20 17.40
C GLY A 145 -0.20 2.12 17.58
N VAL A 146 0.19 1.90 18.84
CA VAL A 146 1.02 0.76 19.24
C VAL A 146 0.11 -0.26 19.91
N TYR A 147 0.16 -1.49 19.42
CA TYR A 147 -0.67 -2.59 19.88
C TYR A 147 0.21 -3.75 20.35
N TYR A 148 -0.07 -4.28 21.53
CA TYR A 148 0.69 -5.38 22.13
C TYR A 148 -0.16 -6.65 22.15
N TYR A 149 0.47 -7.80 21.93
CA TYR A 149 -0.20 -9.09 21.84
C TYR A 149 0.53 -10.16 22.63
N ILE A 150 -0.24 -11.11 23.14
CA ILE A 150 0.22 -12.41 23.64
C ILE A 150 -0.47 -13.53 22.85
N ARG A 151 0.06 -14.75 22.94
CA ARG A 151 -0.44 -15.95 22.25
C ARG A 151 -0.85 -17.05 23.22
#